data_AF-A0A6B3FH01-F1
#
_entry.id   AF-A0A6B3FH01-F1
#
_cell.length_a   1.000
_cell.length_b   1.000
_cell.length_c   1.000
_cell.angle_alpha   90.00
_cell.angle_beta   90.00
_cell.angle_gamma   90.00
#
_symmetry.space_group_name_H-M   'P 1'
#
loop_
_entity.id
_entity.type
_entity.pdbx_description
1 polymer ?
#
loop_
_entity_poly.entity_id
_entity_poly.type
_entity_poly.pdbx_seq_one_letter_code
_entity_poly.pdbx_strand_id
1 'polypeptide(L)'
;VLKQLVAYVGMDEFFAGVRAYFKRHAFGNTRLSDLLGALEETSGRDLSTWAKKWLQTAGINVLRPVIDVDSEGRITSFAVKQEAPALPTGAPP
;
A
#
# COMPACT_ATOMS: atom_id res chain seq x y z
N VAL A 1 -6.93 0.79 -1.97
CA VAL A 1 -5.73 1.39 -1.34
C VAL A 1 -5.91 1.72 0.14
N LEU A 2 -6.97 2.41 0.58
CA LEU A 2 -7.20 2.75 2.00
C LEU A 2 -7.14 1.54 2.96
N LYS A 3 -7.75 0.40 2.60
CA LYS A 3 -7.65 -0.84 3.39
C LYS A 3 -6.21 -1.33 3.57
N GLN A 4 -5.36 -1.15 2.55
CA GLN A 4 -3.94 -1.51 2.62
C GLN A 4 -3.16 -0.54 3.51
N LEU A 5 -3.52 0.74 3.49
CA LEU A 5 -2.95 1.74 4.40
C LEU A 5 -3.27 1.37 5.85
N VAL A 6 -4.54 1.10 6.17
CA VAL A 6 -4.97 0.65 7.50
C VAL A 6 -4.21 -0.59 7.95
N ALA A 7 -4.07 -1.59 7.07
CA ALA A 7 -3.31 -2.79 7.37
C ALA A 7 -1.81 -2.52 7.62
N TYR A 8 -1.23 -1.52 6.94
CA TYR A 8 0.18 -1.16 7.08
C TYR A 8 0.47 -0.37 8.37
N VAL A 9 -0.41 0.56 8.74
CA VAL A 9 -0.22 1.42 9.93
C VAL A 9 -0.79 0.83 11.22
N GLY A 10 -1.76 -0.08 11.12
CA GLY A 10 -2.55 -0.56 12.26
C GLY A 10 -3.85 0.22 12.40
N MET A 11 -4.92 -0.48 12.80
CA MET A 11 -6.27 0.08 12.83
C MET A 11 -6.43 1.21 13.85
N ASP A 12 -5.94 1.00 15.08
CA ASP A 12 -6.07 1.99 16.16
C ASP A 12 -5.30 3.27 15.84
N GLU A 13 -4.07 3.13 15.34
CA GLU A 13 -3.23 4.26 14.94
C GLU A 13 -3.80 4.98 13.72
N PHE A 14 -4.35 4.25 12.76
CA PHE A 14 -5.05 4.86 11.64
C PHE A 14 -6.18 5.78 12.12
N PHE A 15 -7.03 5.30 13.03
CA PHE A 15 -8.13 6.12 13.55
C PHE A 15 -7.63 7.28 14.41
N ALA A 16 -6.54 7.10 15.17
CA ALA A 16 -5.91 8.18 15.92
C ALA A 16 -5.43 9.29 14.98
N GLY A 17 -4.70 8.93 13.92
CA GLY A 17 -4.18 9.89 12.95
C GLY A 17 -5.29 10.57 12.15
N VAL A 18 -6.34 9.83 11.72
CA VAL A 18 -7.49 10.42 11.01
C VAL A 18 -8.27 11.41 11.91
N ARG A 19 -8.44 11.11 13.19
CA ARG A 19 -9.05 12.07 14.14
C ARG A 19 -8.22 13.35 14.28
N ALA A 20 -6.90 13.21 14.42
CA ALA A 20 -5.99 14.35 14.51
C ALA A 20 -6.01 15.19 13.22
N TYR A 21 -5.95 14.54 12.06
CA TYR A 21 -6.02 15.15 10.74
C TYR A 21 -7.31 15.97 10.57
N PHE A 22 -8.49 15.37 10.79
CA PHE A 22 -9.75 16.08 10.60
C PHE A 22 -9.91 17.25 11.58
N LYS A 23 -9.44 17.11 12.82
CA LYS A 23 -9.45 18.21 13.78
C LYS A 23 -8.54 19.36 13.34
N ARG A 24 -7.35 19.06 12.81
CA ARG A 24 -6.34 20.05 12.38
C ARG A 24 -6.78 20.80 11.12
N HIS A 25 -7.45 20.13 10.19
CA HIS A 25 -7.79 20.67 8.87
C HIS A 25 -9.29 20.91 8.66
N ALA A 26 -10.04 21.08 9.75
CA ALA A 26 -11.49 21.28 9.69
C ALA A 26 -11.86 22.47 8.78
N PHE A 27 -12.83 22.26 7.90
CA PHE A 27 -13.38 23.26 6.97
C PHE A 27 -12.38 23.84 5.94
N GLY A 28 -11.19 23.24 5.82
CA GLY A 28 -10.15 23.63 4.86
C GLY A 28 -9.97 22.62 3.73
N ASN A 29 -9.09 22.98 2.78
CA ASN A 29 -8.57 22.08 1.77
C ASN A 29 -7.22 21.51 2.23
N THR A 30 -6.91 20.29 1.78
CA THR A 30 -5.70 19.57 2.17
C THR A 30 -5.01 18.94 0.97
N ARG A 31 -3.77 18.50 1.20
CA ARG A 31 -2.96 17.69 0.30
C ARG A 31 -2.78 16.29 0.87
N LEU A 32 -2.37 15.34 0.03
CA LEU A 32 -2.03 13.99 0.48
C LEU A 32 -0.98 13.98 1.61
N SER A 33 0.00 14.89 1.55
CA SER A 33 1.03 15.05 2.58
C SER A 33 0.46 15.37 3.97
N ASP A 34 -0.65 16.11 4.04
CA ASP A 34 -1.27 16.49 5.31
C ASP A 34 -1.90 15.27 5.99
N LEU A 35 -2.54 14.41 5.19
CA LEU A 35 -3.09 13.14 5.68
C LEU A 35 -1.97 12.18 6.10
N LEU A 36 -0.95 12.01 5.27
CA LEU A 36 0.15 11.09 5.57
C LEU A 36 0.89 11.54 6.84
N GLY A 37 1.23 12.81 6.99
CA GLY A 37 1.91 13.32 8.19
C GLY A 37 1.14 13.01 9.48
N ALA A 38 -0.19 13.18 9.50
CA ALA A 38 -1.00 12.84 10.68
C ALA A 38 -1.03 11.33 11.00
N LEU A 39 -0.92 10.47 9.98
CA LEU A 39 -0.82 9.03 10.16
C LEU A 39 0.59 8.60 10.59
N GLU A 40 1.65 9.27 10.12
CA GLU A 40 3.03 9.04 10.55
C GLU A 40 3.20 9.43 12.03
N GLU A 41 2.64 10.56 12.46
CA GLU A 41 2.65 11.03 13.86
C GLU A 41 2.11 9.99 14.85
N THR A 42 1.10 9.22 14.44
CA THR A 42 0.41 8.25 15.32
C THR A 42 0.96 6.84 15.17
N SER A 43 1.30 6.42 13.95
CA SER A 43 1.82 5.07 13.70
C SER A 43 3.34 4.92 13.89
N GLY A 44 4.10 6.03 13.95
CA GLY A 44 5.56 6.01 14.04
C GLY A 44 6.27 5.45 12.79
N ARG A 45 5.56 5.30 11.67
CA ARG A 45 6.07 4.74 10.41
C ARG A 45 6.30 5.84 9.39
N ASP A 46 7.36 5.73 8.59
CA ASP A 46 7.51 6.54 7.37
C ASP A 46 6.56 6.03 6.28
N LEU A 47 5.62 6.90 5.89
CA LEU A 47 4.63 6.66 4.85
C LEU A 47 5.00 7.28 3.51
N SER A 48 6.07 8.08 3.42
CA SER A 48 6.54 8.65 2.15
C SER A 48 6.93 7.56 1.15
N THR A 49 7.70 6.56 1.61
CA THR A 49 8.10 5.41 0.80
C THR A 49 6.92 4.53 0.42
N TRP A 50 5.99 4.33 1.37
CA TRP A 50 4.78 3.54 1.13
C TRP A 50 3.88 4.22 0.08
N ALA A 51 3.64 5.53 0.23
CA ALA A 51 2.78 6.30 -0.66
C ALA A 51 3.34 6.34 -2.08
N LYS A 52 4.66 6.44 -2.23
CA LYS A 52 5.30 6.38 -3.54
C LYS A 52 4.97 5.07 -4.28
N LYS A 53 5.08 3.94 -3.57
CA LYS A 53 4.83 2.60 -4.15
C LYS A 53 3.34 2.31 -4.37
N TRP A 54 2.47 2.75 -3.48
CA TRP A 54 1.07 2.32 -3.44
C TRP A 54 0.05 3.32 -3.98
N LEU A 55 0.40 4.61 -4.02
CA LEU A 55 -0.48 5.69 -4.47
C LEU A 55 0.05 6.42 -5.71
N GLN A 56 1.38 6.51 -5.86
CA GLN A 56 1.99 7.34 -6.91
C GLN A 56 2.51 6.51 -8.10
N THR A 57 2.59 5.19 -7.98
CA THR A 57 2.99 4.31 -9.09
C THR A 57 1.73 3.71 -9.72
N ALA A 58 1.50 4.00 -11.00
CA ALA A 58 0.40 3.42 -11.76
C ALA A 58 0.70 1.96 -12.15
N GLY A 59 -0.35 1.16 -12.27
CA GLY A 59 -0.25 -0.23 -12.72
C GLY A 59 -0.82 -1.24 -11.72
N ILE A 60 -1.30 -2.36 -12.25
CA ILE A 60 -1.83 -3.48 -11.44
C ILE A 60 -0.70 -4.49 -11.24
N ASN A 61 -0.45 -4.91 -10.01
CA ASN A 61 0.46 -6.03 -9.76
C ASN A 61 -0.23 -7.36 -10.08
N VAL A 62 0.42 -8.21 -10.86
CA VAL A 62 0.02 -9.60 -11.05
C VAL A 62 0.80 -10.47 -10.07
N LEU A 63 0.06 -11.22 -9.23
CA LEU A 63 0.63 -12.20 -8.32
C LEU A 63 0.28 -13.60 -8.83
N ARG A 64 1.28 -14.46 -8.97
CA ARG A 64 1.08 -15.87 -9.33
C ARG A 64 1.90 -16.81 -8.46
N PRO A 65 1.37 -17.98 -8.09
CA PRO A 65 2.14 -18.99 -7.40
C PRO A 65 3.16 -19.63 -8.36
N VAL A 66 4.32 -19.97 -7.82
CA VAL A 66 5.34 -20.82 -8.42
C VAL A 66 5.48 -22.01 -7.47
N ILE A 67 5.13 -23.20 -7.96
CA ILE A 67 5.01 -24.40 -7.14
C ILE A 67 5.88 -25.49 -7.76
N ASP A 68 6.79 -26.03 -6.97
CA ASP A 68 7.50 -27.25 -7.32
C ASP A 68 6.85 -28.43 -6.58
N VAL A 69 6.75 -29.57 -7.26
CA VAL A 69 6.19 -30.80 -6.71
C VAL A 69 7.15 -31.97 -6.91
N ASP A 70 7.13 -32.94 -6.01
CA ASP A 70 7.86 -34.20 -6.17
C ASP A 70 7.13 -35.19 -7.10
N SER A 71 7.70 -36.39 -7.26
CA SER A 71 7.14 -37.45 -8.09
C SER A 71 5.81 -38.01 -7.58
N GLU A 72 5.45 -37.77 -6.32
CA GLU A 72 4.18 -38.18 -5.71
C GLU A 72 3.14 -37.04 -5.75
N GLY A 73 3.49 -35.89 -6.35
CA GLY A 73 2.64 -34.71 -6.44
C GLY A 73 2.58 -33.89 -5.15
N ARG A 74 3.49 -34.12 -4.19
CA ARG A 74 3.57 -33.32 -2.96
C ARG A 74 4.30 -32.01 -3.26
N ILE A 75 3.81 -30.89 -2.74
CA ILE A 75 4.46 -29.59 -2.87
C ILE A 75 5.79 -29.61 -2.11
N THR A 76 6.89 -29.34 -2.81
CA THR A 76 8.24 -29.22 -2.23
C THR A 76 8.68 -27.78 -2.09
N SER A 77 8.10 -26.86 -2.88
CA SER A 77 8.36 -25.42 -2.82
C SER A 77 7.11 -24.62 -3.20
N PHE A 78 6.92 -23.48 -2.55
CA PHE A 78 5.89 -22.50 -2.88
C PHE A 78 6.48 -21.09 -2.80
N ALA A 79 6.47 -20.37 -3.92
CA ALA A 79 6.86 -18.98 -3.99
C ALA A 79 5.75 -18.13 -4.64
N VAL A 80 5.65 -16.86 -4.24
CA VAL A 80 4.77 -15.88 -4.90
C VAL A 80 5.62 -15.02 -5.81
N LYS A 81 5.37 -15.08 -7.12
CA LYS A 81 6.00 -14.18 -8.09
C LYS A 81 5.11 -12.97 -8.31
N GLN A 82 5.68 -11.77 -8.12
CA GLN A 82 5.04 -10.50 -8.42
C GLN A 82 5.64 -9.90 -9.69
N GLU A 83 4.80 -9.55 -10.66
CA GLU A 83 5.19 -8.95 -11.93
C GLU A 83 4.24 -7.79 -12.25
N ALA A 84 4.75 -6.72 -12.86
CA ALA A 84 3.92 -5.67 -13.43
C ALA A 84 3.69 -5.99 -14.91
N PRO A 85 2.44 -6.02 -15.41
CA PRO A 85 2.18 -6.13 -16.84
C PRO A 85 2.70 -4.88 -17.55
N ALA A 86 3.08 -5.04 -18.83
CA ALA A 86 3.49 -3.91 -19.64
C ALA A 86 2.38 -2.84 -19.65
N LEU A 87 2.75 -1.59 -19.44
CA LEU A 87 1.80 -0.48 -19.54
C LEU A 87 1.24 -0.42 -20.97
N PRO A 88 -0.07 -0.13 -21.15
CA PRO A 88 -0.62 0.12 -22.47
C PRO A 88 0.10 1.30 -23.13
N THR A 89 0.19 1.26 -24.47
CA THR A 89 0.82 2.33 -25.25
C THR A 89 0.17 3.68 -24.92
N GLY A 90 0.98 4.66 -24.48
CA GLY A 90 0.52 6.01 -24.15
C GLY A 90 0.21 6.27 -22.67
N ALA A 91 0.42 5.29 -21.77
CA ALA A 91 0.33 5.54 -20.33
C ALA A 91 1.43 6.54 -19.88
N PRO A 92 1.10 7.51 -19.01
CA PRO A 92 2.11 8.39 -18.40
C PRO A 92 3.11 7.56 -17.56
N PRO A 93 4.36 8.03 -17.40
CA PRO A 93 5.40 7.35 -16.62
C PRO A 93 5.04 7.23 -15.13
#